data_AF-A0A3S4DC24-F1
#
_entry.id   AF-A0A3S4DC24-F1
#
_cell.length_a   1.000
_cell.length_b   1.000
_cell.length_c   1.000
_cell.angle_alpha   90.00
_cell.angle_beta   90.00
_cell.angle_gamma   90.00
#
_symmetry.space_group_name_H-M   'P 1'
#
loop_
_entity.id
_entity.type
_entity.pdbx_description
1 polymer ?
#
loop_
_entity_poly.entity_id
_entity_poly.type
_entity_poly.pdbx_seq_one_letter_code
_entity_poly.pdbx_strand_id
1 'polypeptide(L)'
;MTVQNLNFAAEVSAWVRETEARMTAVFRQSAQEVIEEMQTPVGEGGRMPVDTGFLRSSLQVSLNADPVPATRENPGGIHGAPDAASLVIGGAELGDRIVASYSANYARHVEYGARGRPPRGFVRGAAQQWQSIVRRVAQRLKDRVAAGR
;
A
#
# COMPACT_ATOMS: atom_id res chain seq x y z
N MET A 1 -25.11 -44.00 -10.37
CA MET A 1 -23.74 -43.49 -10.15
C MET A 1 -23.69 -41.99 -10.49
N THR A 2 -24.23 -41.13 -9.62
CA THR A 2 -24.39 -39.69 -9.95
C THR A 2 -24.08 -38.73 -8.78
N VAL A 3 -23.49 -39.22 -7.68
CA VAL A 3 -23.32 -38.40 -6.46
C VAL A 3 -21.88 -37.94 -6.22
N GLN A 4 -20.86 -38.52 -6.89
CA GLN A 4 -19.46 -38.13 -6.66
C GLN A 4 -18.98 -36.91 -7.46
N ASN A 5 -19.50 -36.71 -8.68
CA ASN A 5 -19.06 -35.59 -9.54
C ASN A 5 -19.52 -34.21 -9.03
N LEU A 6 -20.70 -34.14 -8.39
CA LEU A 6 -21.17 -32.89 -7.74
C LEU A 6 -20.25 -32.48 -6.57
N ASN A 7 -19.66 -33.45 -5.87
CA ASN A 7 -18.80 -33.18 -4.72
C ASN A 7 -17.41 -32.66 -5.13
N PHE A 8 -16.75 -33.32 -6.09
CA PHE A 8 -15.43 -32.87 -6.55
C PHE A 8 -15.49 -31.49 -7.25
N ALA A 9 -16.48 -31.26 -8.11
CA ALA A 9 -16.64 -29.97 -8.76
C ALA A 9 -16.91 -28.84 -7.75
N ALA A 10 -17.67 -29.12 -6.69
CA ALA A 10 -17.91 -28.18 -5.59
C ALA A 10 -16.65 -27.90 -4.77
N GLU A 11 -15.86 -28.93 -4.45
CA GLU A 11 -14.58 -28.81 -3.74
C GLU A 11 -13.57 -27.97 -4.52
N VAL A 12 -13.41 -28.24 -5.83
CA VAL A 12 -12.55 -27.43 -6.71
C VAL A 12 -13.02 -25.98 -6.76
N SER A 13 -14.33 -25.75 -6.88
CA SER A 13 -14.90 -24.40 -6.89
C SER A 13 -14.66 -23.65 -5.57
N ALA A 14 -14.78 -24.33 -4.43
CA ALA A 14 -14.50 -23.75 -3.12
C ALA A 14 -13.02 -23.40 -2.98
N TRP A 15 -12.13 -24.30 -3.41
CA TRP A 15 -10.69 -24.06 -3.41
C TRP A 15 -10.27 -22.88 -4.29
N VAL A 16 -10.87 -22.73 -5.47
CA VAL A 16 -10.61 -21.57 -6.35
C VAL A 16 -11.00 -20.27 -5.66
N ARG A 17 -12.23 -20.18 -5.11
CA ARG A 17 -12.70 -18.98 -4.39
C ARG A 17 -11.82 -18.63 -3.20
N GLU A 18 -11.39 -19.64 -2.44
CA GLU A 18 -10.49 -19.44 -1.31
C GLU A 18 -9.13 -18.92 -1.77
N THR A 19 -8.61 -19.44 -2.88
CA THR A 19 -7.32 -19.02 -3.45
C THR A 19 -7.39 -17.58 -3.95
N GLU A 20 -8.44 -17.21 -4.70
CA GLU A 20 -8.68 -15.84 -5.16
C GLU A 20 -8.80 -14.84 -4.00
N ALA A 21 -9.56 -15.20 -2.96
CA ALA A 21 -9.70 -14.37 -1.76
C ALA A 21 -8.36 -14.16 -1.05
N ARG A 22 -7.55 -15.22 -0.91
CA ARG A 22 -6.21 -15.14 -0.30
C ARG A 22 -5.25 -14.30 -1.14
N MET A 23 -5.21 -14.50 -2.45
CA MET A 23 -4.40 -13.69 -3.35
C MET A 23 -4.77 -12.21 -3.28
N THR A 24 -6.07 -11.91 -3.27
CA THR A 24 -6.59 -10.54 -3.13
C THR A 24 -6.19 -9.93 -1.80
N ALA A 25 -6.28 -10.69 -0.70
CA ALA A 25 -5.86 -10.23 0.62
C ALA A 25 -4.35 -9.91 0.67
N VAL A 26 -3.50 -10.76 0.07
CA VAL A 26 -2.05 -10.51 -0.02
C VAL A 26 -1.78 -9.25 -0.82
N PHE A 27 -2.43 -9.08 -1.98
CA PHE A 27 -2.26 -7.90 -2.83
C PHE A 27 -2.61 -6.60 -2.08
N ARG A 28 -3.81 -6.55 -1.48
CA ARG A 28 -4.29 -5.39 -0.73
C ARG A 28 -3.41 -5.06 0.48
N GLN A 29 -3.12 -6.06 1.32
CA GLN A 29 -2.31 -5.84 2.53
C GLN A 29 -0.86 -5.48 2.21
N SER A 30 -0.29 -6.02 1.13
CA SER A 30 1.06 -5.66 0.73
C SER A 30 1.13 -4.22 0.23
N ALA A 31 0.14 -3.77 -0.56
CA ALA A 31 0.05 -2.38 -0.99
C ALA A 31 -0.11 -1.42 0.20
N GLN A 32 -0.97 -1.79 1.15
CA GLN A 32 -1.15 -1.05 2.40
C GLN A 32 0.17 -0.90 3.17
N GLU A 33 0.91 -2.00 3.37
CA GLU A 33 2.19 -1.97 4.09
C GLU A 33 3.28 -1.16 3.37
N VAL A 34 3.31 -1.17 2.03
CA VAL A 34 4.22 -0.26 1.28
C VAL A 34 3.87 1.18 1.57
N ILE A 35 2.59 1.55 1.54
CA ILE A 35 2.16 2.90 1.81
C ILE A 35 2.46 3.29 3.26
N GLU A 36 2.29 2.38 4.21
CA GLU A 36 2.68 2.60 5.61
C GLU A 36 4.17 2.91 5.73
N GLU A 37 5.04 2.13 5.07
CA GLU A 37 6.50 2.39 5.04
C GLU A 37 6.83 3.74 4.37
N MET A 38 6.11 4.13 3.31
CA MET A 38 6.25 5.47 2.69
C MET A 38 5.93 6.59 3.68
N GLN A 39 5.05 6.32 4.64
CA GLN A 39 4.48 7.28 5.57
C GLN A 39 5.13 7.26 6.95
N THR A 40 6.02 6.29 7.23
CA THR A 40 6.72 6.15 8.51
C THR A 40 7.65 7.36 8.74
N PRO A 41 7.40 8.15 9.80
CA PRO A 41 8.23 9.31 10.13
C PRO A 41 9.69 8.93 10.40
N VAL A 42 10.62 9.86 10.13
CA VAL A 42 12.04 9.69 10.48
C VAL A 42 12.24 9.42 11.97
N GLY A 43 11.45 10.06 12.84
CA GLY A 43 11.50 9.83 14.29
C GLY A 43 11.08 8.43 14.72
N GLU A 44 10.41 7.68 13.86
CA GLU A 44 9.96 6.30 14.09
C GLU A 44 10.81 5.28 13.30
N GLY A 45 11.97 5.70 12.79
CA GLY A 45 12.89 4.85 12.03
C GLY A 45 12.59 4.78 10.52
N GLY A 46 11.60 5.54 10.04
CA GLY A 46 11.27 5.64 8.62
C GLY A 46 12.02 6.74 7.88
N ARG A 47 11.46 7.17 6.74
CA ARG A 47 12.09 8.16 5.83
C ARG A 47 11.24 9.40 5.59
N MET A 48 9.97 9.40 6.03
CA MET A 48 9.05 10.52 5.83
C MET A 48 9.40 11.68 6.76
N PRO A 49 9.80 12.86 6.25
CA PRO A 49 9.97 14.03 7.09
C PRO A 49 8.60 14.58 7.51
N VAL A 50 8.46 14.90 8.79
CA VAL A 50 7.27 15.52 9.36
C VAL A 50 7.68 16.82 10.01
N ASP A 51 7.35 17.93 9.36
CA ASP A 51 7.50 19.29 9.90
C ASP A 51 6.10 19.82 10.20
N THR A 52 5.42 20.36 9.19
CA THR A 52 3.98 20.72 9.28
C THR A 52 3.04 19.53 9.08
N GLY A 53 3.56 18.36 8.67
CA GLY A 53 2.75 17.20 8.26
C GLY A 53 2.15 17.28 6.84
N PHE A 54 2.23 18.43 6.16
CA PHE A 54 1.58 18.64 4.84
C PHE A 54 2.04 17.64 3.78
N LEU A 55 3.36 17.37 3.72
CA LEU A 55 3.89 16.39 2.76
C LEU A 55 3.22 15.03 2.95
N ARG A 56 3.21 14.54 4.19
CA ARG A 56 2.61 13.26 4.56
C ARG A 56 1.12 13.25 4.24
N SER A 57 0.39 14.31 4.56
CA SER A 57 -1.05 14.43 4.29
C SER A 57 -1.39 14.63 2.81
N SER A 58 -0.41 15.00 1.97
CA SER A 58 -0.63 15.21 0.53
C SER A 58 -0.66 13.92 -0.29
N LEU A 59 -0.47 12.77 0.36
CA LEU A 59 -0.61 11.45 -0.23
C LEU A 59 -2.04 11.24 -0.74
N GLN A 60 -2.15 10.81 -1.99
CA GLN A 60 -3.38 10.40 -2.62
C GLN A 60 -3.21 8.99 -3.18
N VAL A 61 -4.22 8.16 -2.95
CA VAL A 61 -4.26 6.78 -3.45
C VAL A 61 -5.43 6.65 -4.41
N SER A 62 -5.21 6.04 -5.56
CA SER A 62 -6.21 5.82 -6.60
C SER A 62 -6.05 4.42 -7.21
N LEU A 63 -7.10 3.94 -7.87
CA LEU A 63 -7.09 2.70 -8.66
C LEU A 63 -7.15 3.06 -10.14
N ASN A 64 -6.29 2.44 -10.94
CA ASN A 64 -6.30 2.52 -12.41
C ASN A 64 -6.29 3.94 -12.99
N ALA A 65 -5.87 4.93 -12.20
CA ALA A 65 -5.77 6.32 -12.59
C ALA A 65 -4.31 6.75 -12.72
N ASP A 66 -4.08 7.92 -13.29
CA ASP A 66 -2.75 8.51 -13.34
C ASP A 66 -2.34 9.11 -11.99
N PRO A 67 -1.03 9.17 -11.69
CA PRO A 67 -0.53 9.83 -10.49
C PRO A 67 -0.95 11.30 -10.46
N VAL A 68 -1.33 11.79 -9.28
CA VAL A 68 -1.67 13.20 -9.15
C VAL A 68 -0.43 14.08 -9.32
N PRO A 69 -0.56 15.25 -9.96
CA PRO A 69 0.57 16.15 -10.12
C PRO A 69 0.99 16.75 -8.77
N ALA A 70 2.31 16.85 -8.57
CA ALA A 70 2.91 17.49 -7.43
C ALA A 70 2.92 19.03 -7.62
N THR A 71 1.77 19.67 -7.47
CA THR A 71 1.59 21.12 -7.71
C THR A 71 1.05 21.89 -6.52
N ARG A 72 0.59 21.21 -5.47
CA ARG A 72 -0.02 21.88 -4.31
C ARG A 72 1.03 22.54 -3.44
N GLU A 73 0.84 23.81 -3.17
CA GLU A 73 1.62 24.55 -2.19
C GLU A 73 1.17 24.20 -0.77
N ASN A 74 2.10 24.27 0.19
CA ASN A 74 1.78 24.09 1.59
C ASN A 74 0.95 25.29 2.07
N PRO A 75 -0.32 25.11 2.46
CA PRO A 75 -1.17 26.21 2.90
C PRO A 75 -0.76 26.77 4.29
N GLY A 76 0.24 26.16 4.94
CA GLY A 76 0.59 26.45 6.33
C GLY A 76 -0.31 25.72 7.32
N GLY A 77 0.02 25.83 8.61
CA GLY A 77 -0.67 25.11 9.67
C GLY A 77 -0.16 23.68 9.86
N ILE A 78 -0.77 22.96 10.82
CA ILE A 78 -0.43 21.57 11.16
C ILE A 78 -1.42 20.63 10.48
N HIS A 79 -0.90 19.60 9.83
CA HIS A 79 -1.68 18.57 9.14
C HIS A 79 -1.51 17.21 9.81
N GLY A 80 -2.62 16.49 9.97
CA GLY A 80 -2.65 15.14 10.52
C GLY A 80 -2.12 14.07 9.57
N ALA A 81 -1.99 12.85 10.08
CA ALA A 81 -1.72 11.68 9.25
C ALA A 81 -2.88 11.48 8.24
N PRO A 82 -2.59 11.09 6.99
CA PRO A 82 -3.66 10.82 6.03
C PRO A 82 -4.35 9.50 6.37
N ASP A 83 -5.67 9.51 6.25
CA ASP A 83 -6.54 8.35 6.49
C ASP A 83 -7.01 7.68 5.18
N ALA A 84 -6.62 8.22 4.03
CA ALA A 84 -7.24 7.92 2.74
C ALA A 84 -6.78 6.62 2.05
N ALA A 85 -5.69 5.98 2.51
CA ALA A 85 -5.12 4.83 1.82
C ALA A 85 -5.98 3.55 1.95
N SER A 86 -6.53 3.31 3.15
CA SER A 86 -7.15 2.04 3.49
C SER A 86 -8.45 1.77 2.73
N LEU A 87 -9.26 2.80 2.47
CA LEU A 87 -10.56 2.64 1.79
C LEU A 87 -10.37 2.27 0.30
N VAL A 88 -9.47 2.97 -0.39
CA VAL A 88 -9.19 2.74 -1.82
C VAL A 88 -8.58 1.35 -2.04
N ILE A 89 -7.63 0.96 -1.19
CA ILE A 89 -7.00 -0.37 -1.26
C ILE A 89 -8.02 -1.47 -0.93
N GLY A 90 -8.93 -1.23 0.02
CA GLY A 90 -9.99 -2.18 0.38
C GLY A 90 -10.90 -2.56 -0.79
N GLY A 91 -11.10 -1.65 -1.75
CA GLY A 91 -11.88 -1.88 -2.97
C GLY A 91 -11.10 -2.47 -4.14
N ALA A 92 -9.77 -2.59 -4.06
CA ALA A 92 -8.93 -2.99 -5.20
C ALA A 92 -9.10 -4.47 -5.56
N GLU A 93 -9.29 -4.80 -6.83
CA GLU A 93 -9.35 -6.18 -7.30
C GLU A 93 -7.99 -6.68 -7.80
N LEU A 94 -7.81 -7.99 -7.89
CA LEU A 94 -6.60 -8.55 -8.49
C LEU A 94 -6.51 -8.13 -9.96
N GLY A 95 -5.38 -7.56 -10.35
CA GLY A 95 -5.17 -7.00 -11.69
C GLY A 95 -5.28 -5.48 -11.72
N ASP A 96 -5.86 -4.86 -10.69
CA ASP A 96 -5.86 -3.39 -10.59
C ASP A 96 -4.45 -2.82 -10.37
N ARG A 97 -4.25 -1.61 -10.89
CA ARG A 97 -3.08 -0.78 -10.60
C ARG A 97 -3.42 0.16 -9.44
N ILE A 98 -2.89 -0.14 -8.25
CA ILE A 98 -2.91 0.79 -7.12
C ILE A 98 -1.84 1.87 -7.35
N VAL A 99 -2.24 3.13 -7.35
CA VAL A 99 -1.36 4.28 -7.55
C VAL A 99 -1.36 5.14 -6.30
N ALA A 100 -0.19 5.25 -5.65
CA ALA A 100 0.05 6.15 -4.53
C ALA A 100 0.95 7.30 -4.98
N SER A 101 0.50 8.55 -4.81
CA SER A 101 1.21 9.73 -5.30
C SER A 101 1.07 10.92 -4.36
N TYR A 102 2.08 11.80 -4.34
CA TYR A 102 2.10 12.97 -3.48
C TYR A 102 1.81 14.23 -4.27
N SER A 103 0.87 15.03 -3.78
CA SER A 103 0.44 16.26 -4.43
C SER A 103 1.20 17.51 -3.99
N ALA A 104 1.99 17.46 -2.90
CA ALA A 104 2.82 18.59 -2.48
C ALA A 104 3.91 18.91 -3.51
N ASN A 105 4.03 20.18 -3.91
CA ASN A 105 4.93 20.61 -4.99
C ASN A 105 6.42 20.34 -4.73
N TYR A 106 6.81 20.24 -3.46
CA TYR A 106 8.17 19.94 -3.04
C TYR A 106 8.44 18.45 -2.80
N ALA A 107 7.43 17.56 -2.95
CA ALA A 107 7.58 16.14 -2.68
C ALA A 107 8.72 15.49 -3.47
N ARG A 108 8.85 15.83 -4.76
CA ARG A 108 9.93 15.32 -5.62
C ARG A 108 11.30 15.80 -5.16
N HIS A 109 11.41 17.04 -4.71
CA HIS A 109 12.67 17.59 -4.18
C HIS A 109 13.07 16.91 -2.87
N VAL A 110 12.11 16.53 -2.02
CA VAL A 110 12.38 15.77 -0.79
C VAL A 110 12.79 14.34 -1.09
N GLU A 111 12.09 13.69 -2.02
CA GLU A 111 12.37 12.31 -2.43
C GLU A 111 13.79 12.19 -3.00
N TYR A 112 14.14 13.02 -3.99
CA TYR A 112 15.39 12.92 -4.74
C TYR A 112 16.52 13.82 -4.23
N GLY A 113 16.24 14.68 -3.25
CA GLY A 113 17.19 15.70 -2.81
C GLY A 113 17.20 16.88 -3.77
N ALA A 114 17.50 18.05 -3.23
CA ALA A 114 17.58 19.29 -4.00
C ALA A 114 18.36 20.35 -3.20
N ARG A 115 18.99 21.29 -3.90
CA ARG A 115 19.65 22.47 -3.30
C ARG A 115 20.64 22.08 -2.17
N GLY A 116 21.46 21.07 -2.41
CA GLY A 116 22.46 20.59 -1.45
C GLY A 116 21.91 19.72 -0.30
N ARG A 117 20.59 19.50 -0.23
CA ARG A 117 19.99 18.58 0.75
C ARG A 117 20.02 17.15 0.21
N PRO A 118 20.44 16.16 1.02
CA PRO A 118 20.42 14.76 0.61
C PRO A 118 18.98 14.26 0.42
N PRO A 119 18.76 13.25 -0.44
CA PRO A 119 17.45 12.68 -0.64
C PRO A 119 16.93 11.96 0.60
N ARG A 120 15.61 12.00 0.83
CA ARG A 120 14.95 11.16 1.83
C ARG A 120 14.65 9.76 1.33
N GLY A 121 14.31 9.61 0.05
CA GLY A 121 14.05 8.30 -0.55
C GLY A 121 12.90 7.53 0.09
N PHE A 122 11.85 8.22 0.57
CA PHE A 122 10.73 7.62 1.28
C PHE A 122 9.82 6.82 0.35
N VAL A 123 9.68 7.24 -0.92
CA VAL A 123 8.91 6.47 -1.92
C VAL A 123 9.73 5.29 -2.42
N ARG A 124 10.94 5.56 -2.95
CA ARG A 124 11.76 4.48 -3.53
C ARG A 124 12.22 3.46 -2.49
N GLY A 125 12.49 3.91 -1.26
CA GLY A 125 12.90 3.04 -0.17
C GLY A 125 11.78 2.07 0.23
N ALA A 126 10.53 2.54 0.27
CA ALA A 126 9.38 1.68 0.50
C ALA A 126 9.14 0.72 -0.67
N ALA A 127 9.25 1.20 -1.92
CA ALA A 127 9.09 0.37 -3.10
C ALA A 127 10.13 -0.76 -3.16
N GLN A 128 11.37 -0.51 -2.75
CA GLN A 128 12.41 -1.54 -2.64
C GLN A 128 12.06 -2.67 -1.66
N GLN A 129 11.19 -2.41 -0.69
CA GLN A 129 10.76 -3.42 0.29
C GLN A 129 9.63 -4.33 -0.21
N TRP A 130 9.08 -4.11 -1.41
CA TRP A 130 7.94 -4.84 -1.94
C TRP A 130 8.03 -6.36 -1.76
N GLN A 131 9.14 -6.97 -2.20
CA GLN A 131 9.33 -8.42 -2.10
C GLN A 131 9.39 -8.92 -0.65
N SER A 132 9.94 -8.13 0.27
CA SER A 132 9.96 -8.47 1.70
C SER A 132 8.56 -8.38 2.31
N ILE A 133 7.84 -7.31 2.00
CA ILE A 133 6.47 -7.06 2.44
C ILE A 133 5.54 -8.18 1.97
N VAL A 134 5.53 -8.50 0.67
CA VAL A 134 4.68 -9.56 0.11
C VAL A 134 4.93 -10.90 0.80
N ARG A 135 6.20 -11.28 1.01
CA ARG A 135 6.55 -12.52 1.71
C ARG A 135 6.03 -12.53 3.15
N ARG A 136 6.24 -11.44 3.89
CA ARG A 136 5.77 -11.31 5.28
C ARG A 136 4.24 -11.35 5.37
N VAL A 137 3.55 -10.63 4.49
CA VAL A 137 2.08 -10.60 4.44
C VAL A 137 1.52 -11.98 4.12
N ALA A 138 2.07 -12.65 3.09
CA ALA A 138 1.66 -14.00 2.73
C ALA A 138 1.84 -14.99 3.89
N GLN A 139 2.98 -14.94 4.58
CA GLN A 139 3.24 -15.76 5.76
C GLN A 139 2.25 -15.45 6.88
N ARG A 140 2.03 -14.16 7.20
CA ARG A 140 1.09 -13.75 8.24
C ARG A 140 -0.34 -14.22 7.96
N LEU A 141 -0.79 -14.13 6.71
CA LEU A 141 -2.12 -14.59 6.31
C LEU A 141 -2.24 -16.12 6.36
N LYS A 142 -1.17 -16.85 6.01
CA LYS A 142 -1.11 -18.29 6.19
C LYS A 142 -1.25 -18.67 7.67
N ASP A 143 -0.51 -18.01 8.56
CA ASP A 143 -0.52 -18.29 9.99
C ASP A 143 -1.88 -17.98 10.64
N ARG A 144 -2.55 -16.90 10.22
CA ARG A 144 -3.92 -16.59 10.68
C ARG A 144 -4.92 -17.68 10.34
N VAL A 145 -4.82 -18.30 9.16
CA VAL A 145 -5.71 -19.40 8.80
C VAL A 145 -5.36 -20.67 9.57
N ALA A 146 -4.08 -20.92 9.85
CA ALA A 146 -3.66 -22.05 10.66
C ALA A 146 -4.12 -21.92 12.12
N ALA A 147 -4.12 -20.72 12.69
CA ALA A 147 -4.56 -20.45 14.07
C ALA A 147 -6.09 -20.40 14.24
N GLY A 148 -6.84 -20.24 13.14
CA GLY A 148 -8.31 -20.25 13.12
C GLY A 148 -8.92 -21.62 12.82
N ARG A 149 -8.11 -22.67 12.70
CA ARG A 149 -8.51 -24.09 12.63
C ARG A 149 -8.21 -24.75 13.97
#